data_AF-A0A2E0WMY9-F1
#
_entry.id   AF-A0A2E0WMY9-F1
#
_cell.length_a   1.000
_cell.length_b   1.000
_cell.length_c   1.000
_cell.angle_alpha   90.00
_cell.angle_beta   90.00
_cell.angle_gamma   90.00
#
_symmetry.space_group_name_H-M   'P 1'
#
loop_
_entity.id
_entity.type
_entity.pdbx_description
1 polymer ?
#
loop_
_entity_poly.entity_id
_entity_poly.type
_entity_poly.pdbx_seq_one_letter_code
_entity_poly.pdbx_strand_id
1 'polypeptide(L)'
;MQVFFDQAHGYAVFPTVGKGGMGIGGAYGKGRVFRQGGVIGSVTLTQLTIGFQLGGQAYREIIFFKDKATLDDFTSGNFEFSAQASAVAATAGASADADYNNGVAVFTLAKGGLMYEASVGGQKFSFTPAE
;
A
#
# COMPACT_ATOMS: atom_id res chain seq x y z
N MET A 1 -5.32 -14.18 -0.42
CA MET A 1 -3.98 -13.55 -0.43
C MET A 1 -2.88 -14.49 -0.90
N GLN A 2 -2.91 -15.81 -0.63
CA GLN A 2 -1.83 -16.74 -1.03
C GLN A 2 -1.48 -16.68 -2.53
N VAL A 3 -2.47 -16.66 -3.42
CA VAL A 3 -2.26 -16.49 -4.87
C VAL A 3 -1.45 -15.25 -5.26
N PHE A 4 -1.58 -14.13 -4.53
CA PHE A 4 -0.81 -12.91 -4.79
C PHE A 4 0.64 -13.05 -4.35
N PHE A 5 0.90 -13.75 -3.24
CA PHE A 5 2.26 -14.08 -2.83
C PHE A 5 2.95 -15.03 -3.82
N ASP A 6 2.20 -15.98 -4.38
CA ASP A 6 2.75 -16.96 -5.33
C ASP A 6 3.03 -16.33 -6.72
N GLN A 7 2.23 -15.35 -7.13
CA GLN A 7 2.34 -14.71 -8.45
C GLN A 7 3.20 -13.43 -8.45
N ALA A 8 3.45 -12.81 -7.30
CA ALA A 8 4.20 -11.57 -7.24
C ALA A 8 5.70 -11.79 -7.41
N HIS A 9 6.36 -10.89 -8.14
CA HIS A 9 7.82 -10.80 -8.18
C HIS A 9 8.39 -10.30 -6.84
N GLY A 10 7.67 -9.42 -6.16
CA GLY A 10 8.00 -8.90 -4.84
C GLY A 10 6.79 -8.24 -4.19
N TYR A 11 6.93 -7.86 -2.92
CA TYR A 11 5.87 -7.20 -2.18
C TYR A 11 6.40 -6.26 -1.10
N ALA A 12 5.67 -5.18 -0.82
CA ALA A 12 5.92 -4.30 0.30
C ALA A 12 4.89 -4.54 1.41
N VAL A 13 5.33 -4.57 2.66
CA VAL A 13 4.45 -4.76 3.83
C VAL A 13 4.59 -3.57 4.76
N PHE A 14 3.46 -2.92 5.06
CA PHE A 14 3.33 -1.87 6.05
C PHE A 14 2.52 -2.41 7.24
N PRO A 15 3.18 -2.82 8.33
CA PRO A 15 2.50 -3.42 9.47
C PRO A 15 1.61 -2.44 10.21
N THR A 16 1.94 -1.15 10.16
CA THR A 16 1.17 -0.06 10.76
C THR A 16 1.35 1.19 9.93
N VAL A 17 0.25 1.68 9.37
CA VAL A 17 0.13 3.03 8.84
C VAL A 17 -0.83 3.77 9.75
N GLY A 18 -0.34 4.84 10.38
CA GLY A 18 -1.15 5.73 11.19
C GLY A 18 -1.74 6.82 10.32
N LYS A 19 -3.02 7.10 10.49
CA LYS A 19 -3.78 8.09 9.74
C LYS A 19 -4.49 9.01 10.71
N GLY A 20 -4.50 10.32 10.46
CA GLY A 20 -5.17 11.28 11.33
C GLY A 20 -5.36 12.63 10.67
N GLY A 21 -6.30 13.41 11.19
CA GLY A 21 -6.61 14.75 10.68
C GLY A 21 -7.96 15.26 11.20
N MET A 22 -8.25 16.52 10.89
CA MET A 22 -9.58 17.15 10.98
C MET A 22 -9.75 18.00 9.71
N GLY A 23 -10.40 17.45 8.68
CA GLY A 23 -10.59 18.10 7.38
C GLY A 23 -9.39 17.95 6.42
N ILE A 24 -8.19 18.31 6.88
CA ILE A 24 -6.92 17.97 6.21
C ILE A 24 -6.21 16.94 7.08
N GLY A 25 -5.84 15.82 6.48
CA GLY A 25 -5.21 14.71 7.17
C GLY A 25 -3.96 14.23 6.47
N GLY A 26 -3.23 13.39 7.18
CA GLY A 26 -2.10 12.67 6.63
C GLY A 26 -2.10 11.22 7.09
N ALA A 27 -1.40 10.39 6.33
CA ALA A 27 -1.02 9.06 6.77
C ALA A 27 0.50 8.89 6.73
N TYR A 28 1.05 8.19 7.70
CA TYR A 28 2.47 7.85 7.76
C TYR A 28 2.66 6.42 8.25
N GLY A 29 3.53 5.68 7.56
CA GLY A 29 3.83 4.30 7.93
C GLY A 29 5.23 3.89 7.49
N LYS A 30 5.82 2.95 8.23
CA LYS A 30 7.07 2.30 7.86
C LYS A 30 6.78 0.86 7.45
N GLY A 31 7.52 0.39 6.46
CA GLY A 31 7.39 -0.94 5.90
C GLY A 31 8.72 -1.51 5.44
N ARG A 32 8.65 -2.74 4.95
CA ARG A 32 9.79 -3.45 4.32
C ARG A 32 9.37 -3.98 2.97
N VAL A 33 10.32 -4.03 2.05
CA VAL A 33 10.13 -4.60 0.71
C VAL A 33 10.84 -5.94 0.64
N PHE A 34 10.17 -6.91 0.04
CA PHE A 34 10.60 -8.28 -0.09
C PHE A 34 10.66 -8.68 -1.57
N ARG A 35 11.67 -9.47 -1.93
CA ARG A 35 11.79 -10.12 -3.24
C ARG A 35 12.18 -11.57 -3.01
N GLN A 36 11.41 -12.52 -3.54
CA GLN A 36 11.64 -13.96 -3.35
C GLN A 36 11.82 -14.38 -1.88
N GLY A 37 11.08 -13.74 -0.96
CA GLY A 37 11.14 -14.00 0.49
C GLY A 37 12.30 -13.30 1.23
N GLY A 38 13.30 -12.76 0.54
CA GLY A 38 14.37 -11.95 1.13
C GLY A 38 13.98 -10.48 1.27
N VAL A 39 14.39 -9.83 2.36
CA VAL A 39 14.21 -8.37 2.51
C VAL A 39 15.23 -7.65 1.62
N ILE A 40 14.77 -6.72 0.79
CA ILE A 40 15.62 -5.93 -0.10
C ILE A 40 15.76 -4.46 0.31
N GLY A 41 14.95 -4.01 1.28
CA GLY A 41 15.06 -2.66 1.82
C GLY A 41 13.88 -2.25 2.70
N SER A 42 13.99 -1.03 3.23
CA SER A 42 12.95 -0.36 3.99
C SER A 42 12.18 0.61 3.11
N VAL A 43 10.91 0.85 3.42
CA VAL A 43 10.08 1.82 2.70
C VAL A 43 9.24 2.63 3.68
N THR A 44 9.03 3.89 3.34
CA THR A 44 8.18 4.80 4.10
C THR A 44 7.01 5.25 3.24
N LEU A 45 5.78 5.19 3.78
CA LEU A 45 4.57 5.70 3.16
C LEU A 45 4.24 7.04 3.80
N THR A 46 4.02 8.06 2.97
CA THR A 46 3.45 9.36 3.37
C THR A 46 2.28 9.69 2.47
N GLN A 47 1.13 9.98 3.05
CA GLN A 47 -0.08 10.32 2.31
C GLN A 47 -0.59 11.67 2.78
N LEU A 48 -1.06 12.48 1.84
CA LEU A 48 -1.81 13.69 2.13
C LEU A 48 -3.26 13.47 1.72
N THR A 49 -4.21 13.71 2.62
CA THR A 49 -5.63 13.53 2.36
C THR A 49 -6.42 14.80 2.64
N ILE A 50 -7.37 15.09 1.77
CA ILE A 50 -8.38 16.13 1.98
C ILE A 50 -9.73 15.43 2.10
N GLY A 51 -10.42 15.60 3.23
CA GLY A 51 -11.71 14.97 3.47
C GLY A 51 -12.10 14.91 4.95
N PHE A 52 -13.31 14.41 5.21
CA PHE A 52 -13.84 14.21 6.56
C PHE A 52 -13.17 13.01 7.24
N GLN A 53 -11.88 13.14 7.53
CA GLN A 53 -11.15 12.25 8.42
C GLN A 53 -11.43 12.74 9.84
N LEU A 54 -12.37 12.12 10.53
CA LEU A 54 -12.59 12.38 11.95
C LEU A 54 -11.92 11.28 12.76
N GLY A 55 -10.75 11.61 13.31
CA GLY A 55 -10.07 10.78 14.30
C GLY A 55 -8.79 10.10 13.79
N GLY A 56 -8.11 9.44 14.72
CA GLY A 56 -6.93 8.61 14.46
C GLY A 56 -7.34 7.20 14.05
N GLN A 57 -6.90 6.76 12.88
CA GLN A 57 -7.10 5.41 12.38
C GLN A 57 -5.74 4.74 12.15
N ALA A 58 -5.71 3.42 12.23
CA ALA A 58 -4.53 2.65 11.88
C ALA A 58 -4.91 1.48 10.98
N TYR A 59 -4.06 1.21 10.00
CA TYR A 59 -4.24 0.11 9.08
C TYR A 59 -2.94 -0.63 8.79
N ARG A 60 -3.09 -1.76 8.14
CA ARG A 60 -2.02 -2.56 7.56
C ARG A 60 -2.18 -2.46 6.05
N GLU A 61 -1.09 -2.34 5.33
CA GLU A 61 -1.10 -2.31 3.87
C GLU A 61 -0.09 -3.32 3.33
N ILE A 62 -0.46 -4.02 2.26
CA ILE A 62 0.43 -4.89 1.50
C ILE A 62 0.30 -4.51 0.03
N ILE A 63 1.42 -4.28 -0.62
CA ILE A 63 1.50 -3.96 -2.05
C ILE A 63 2.23 -5.12 -2.73
N PHE A 64 1.58 -5.77 -3.69
CA PHE A 64 2.17 -6.81 -4.52
C PHE A 64 2.57 -6.22 -5.87
N PHE A 65 3.73 -6.65 -6.37
CA PHE A 65 4.26 -6.26 -7.67
C PHE A 65 4.32 -7.48 -8.58
N LYS A 66 3.59 -7.44 -9.70
CA LYS A 66 3.43 -8.58 -10.63
C LYS A 66 4.75 -8.97 -11.29
N ASP A 67 5.53 -7.98 -11.71
CA ASP A 67 6.76 -8.17 -12.47
C ASP A 67 7.93 -7.35 -11.92
N LYS A 68 9.11 -7.62 -12.48
CA LYS A 68 10.35 -6.94 -12.13
C LYS A 68 10.30 -5.44 -12.42
N ALA A 69 9.69 -5.04 -13.54
CA ALA A 69 9.67 -3.63 -13.94
C ALA A 69 8.88 -2.80 -12.92
N THR A 70 7.76 -3.33 -12.45
CA THR A 70 6.92 -2.66 -11.45
C THR A 70 7.60 -2.58 -10.08
N LEU A 71 8.32 -3.64 -9.68
CA LEU A 71 9.12 -3.62 -8.45
C LEU A 71 10.30 -2.63 -8.54
N ASP A 72 11.01 -2.62 -9.68
CA ASP A 72 12.14 -1.74 -9.90
C ASP A 72 11.70 -0.27 -9.91
N ASP A 73 10.55 0.03 -10.52
CA ASP A 73 9.96 1.38 -10.52
C ASP A 73 9.62 1.85 -9.10
N PHE A 74 8.97 0.99 -8.31
CA PHE A 74 8.68 1.26 -6.90
C PHE A 74 9.95 1.47 -6.05
N THR A 75 11.02 0.73 -6.33
CA THR A 75 12.28 0.76 -5.58
C THR A 75 13.30 1.77 -6.15
N SER A 76 12.94 2.54 -7.18
CA SER A 76 13.82 3.51 -7.83
C SER A 76 14.15 4.75 -6.97
N GLY A 77 13.42 4.96 -5.87
CA GLY A 77 13.71 5.96 -4.85
C GLY A 77 12.46 6.62 -4.30
N ASN A 78 11.75 7.38 -5.13
CA ASN A 78 10.48 8.01 -4.78
C ASN A 78 9.41 7.59 -5.78
N PHE A 79 8.40 6.88 -5.29
CA PHE A 79 7.28 6.41 -6.09
C PHE A 79 6.00 7.07 -5.60
N GLU A 80 5.16 7.56 -6.50
CA GLU A 80 3.92 8.26 -6.16
C GLU A 80 2.73 7.55 -6.80
N PHE A 81 1.77 7.16 -5.97
CA PHE A 81 0.51 6.53 -6.38
C PHE A 81 -0.63 7.53 -6.23
N SER A 82 -1.41 7.74 -7.29
CA SER A 82 -2.63 8.54 -7.20
C SER A 82 -3.80 7.67 -6.73
N ALA A 83 -4.72 8.26 -5.95
CA ALA A 83 -5.91 7.59 -5.42
C ALA A 83 -6.78 6.87 -6.48
N GLN A 84 -6.65 7.22 -7.76
CA GLN A 84 -7.42 6.61 -8.85
C GLN A 84 -6.92 5.23 -9.28
N ALA A 85 -5.70 4.83 -8.91
CA ALA A 85 -5.08 3.61 -9.43
C ALA A 85 -5.20 2.38 -8.50
N SER A 86 -5.52 2.56 -7.21
CA SER A 86 -5.48 1.48 -6.20
C SER A 86 -6.87 1.06 -5.77
N ALA A 87 -7.47 0.12 -6.50
CA ALA A 87 -8.66 -0.57 -6.02
C ALA A 87 -8.65 -2.05 -6.43
N VAL A 88 -7.92 -2.88 -5.69
CA VAL A 88 -8.36 -4.27 -5.49
C VAL A 88 -8.98 -4.32 -4.10
N ALA A 89 -10.25 -3.94 -4.02
CA ALA A 89 -11.03 -4.13 -2.82
C ALA A 89 -11.13 -5.63 -2.54
N ALA A 90 -10.40 -6.11 -1.54
CA ALA A 90 -10.55 -7.44 -0.99
C ALA A 90 -11.87 -7.52 -0.21
N THR A 91 -12.99 -7.41 -0.93
CA THR A 91 -14.29 -7.88 -0.46
C THR A 91 -14.15 -9.39 -0.31
N ALA A 92 -14.41 -9.92 0.89
CA ALA A 92 -14.43 -11.36 1.13
C ALA A 92 -15.37 -12.03 0.11
N GLY A 93 -14.79 -12.68 -0.91
CA GLY A 93 -15.54 -13.31 -2.02
C GLY A 93 -15.19 -12.82 -3.43
N ALA A 94 -14.37 -11.77 -3.59
CA ALA A 94 -13.87 -11.40 -4.91
C ALA A 94 -12.79 -12.39 -5.36
N SER A 95 -13.10 -13.12 -6.42
CA SER A 95 -12.24 -14.07 -7.12
C SER A 95 -10.82 -13.54 -7.32
N ALA A 96 -9.83 -14.43 -7.33
CA ALA A 96 -8.41 -14.16 -7.61
C ALA A 96 -8.13 -13.50 -8.99
N ASP A 97 -9.18 -13.22 -9.75
CA ASP A 97 -9.21 -12.44 -10.99
C ASP A 97 -9.24 -10.92 -10.73
N ALA A 98 -9.20 -10.47 -9.47
CA ALA A 98 -9.08 -9.06 -9.15
C ALA A 98 -7.67 -8.57 -9.54
N ASP A 99 -7.58 -8.17 -10.81
CA ASP A 99 -6.39 -7.86 -11.59
C ASP A 99 -5.43 -6.92 -10.87
N TYR A 100 -4.14 -7.23 -10.97
CA TYR A 100 -3.09 -6.24 -10.80
C TYR A 100 -3.37 -5.06 -11.74
N ASN A 101 -3.68 -3.89 -11.18
CA ASN A 101 -3.86 -2.69 -11.98
C ASN A 101 -2.47 -2.11 -12.29
N ASN A 102 -2.10 -2.05 -13.57
CA ASN A 102 -0.75 -1.70 -14.02
C ASN A 102 0.38 -2.48 -13.31
N GLY A 103 0.17 -3.77 -13.05
CA GLY A 103 1.18 -4.61 -12.39
C GLY A 103 1.27 -4.46 -10.88
N VAL A 104 0.38 -3.68 -10.25
CA VAL A 104 0.31 -3.47 -8.80
C VAL A 104 -1.03 -3.97 -8.23
N ALA A 105 -0.99 -4.68 -7.10
CA ALA A 105 -2.17 -5.00 -6.31
C ALA A 105 -1.99 -4.53 -4.86
N VAL A 106 -2.92 -3.71 -4.35
CA VAL A 106 -2.84 -3.12 -3.01
C VAL A 106 -3.93 -3.69 -2.12
N PHE A 107 -3.55 -4.16 -0.93
CA PHE A 107 -4.44 -4.70 0.08
C PHE A 107 -4.35 -3.89 1.36
N THR A 108 -5.48 -3.33 1.79
CA THR A 108 -5.57 -2.51 3.01
C THR A 108 -6.48 -3.18 4.03
N LEU A 109 -5.97 -3.38 5.24
CA LEU A 109 -6.69 -3.99 6.36
C LEU A 109 -6.74 -3.03 7.53
N ALA A 110 -7.95 -2.60 7.89
CA ALA A 110 -8.19 -1.78 9.07
C ALA A 110 -7.84 -2.52 10.37
N LYS A 111 -7.17 -1.87 11.32
CA LYS A 111 -6.85 -2.47 12.63
C LYS A 111 -7.98 -2.41 13.65
N GLY A 112 -9.04 -1.63 13.38
CA GLY A 112 -10.08 -1.30 14.37
C GLY A 112 -11.52 -1.60 13.93
N GLY A 113 -11.74 -2.50 12.97
CA GLY A 113 -13.07 -2.79 12.43
C GLY A 113 -13.34 -2.09 11.09
N LEU A 114 -14.53 -1.51 10.91
CA LEU A 114 -14.90 -0.82 9.66
C LEU A 114 -14.07 0.46 9.48
N MET A 115 -13.44 0.61 8.31
CA MET A 115 -12.78 1.84 7.89
C MET A 115 -13.66 2.53 6.85
N TYR A 116 -14.21 3.69 7.21
CA TYR A 116 -14.93 4.54 6.28
C TYR A 116 -13.97 5.61 5.78
N GLU A 117 -13.51 5.47 4.54
CA GLU A 117 -12.59 6.42 3.91
C GLU A 117 -13.23 7.01 2.66
N ALA A 118 -13.64 8.28 2.74
CA ALA A 118 -14.05 9.10 1.61
C ALA A 118 -13.00 10.23 1.42
N SER A 119 -11.73 9.87 1.29
CA SER A 119 -10.65 10.84 1.02
C SER A 119 -10.07 10.68 -0.37
N VAL A 120 -9.73 11.82 -0.97
CA VAL A 120 -8.94 11.90 -2.21
C VAL A 120 -7.54 12.34 -1.81
N GLY A 121 -6.52 11.61 -2.26
CA GLY A 121 -5.13 11.90 -1.88
C GLY A 121 -4.11 11.01 -2.59
N GLY A 122 -2.91 11.54 -2.82
CA GLY A 122 -1.79 10.75 -3.32
C GLY A 122 -1.02 10.10 -2.17
N GLN A 123 -0.47 8.91 -2.42
CA GLN A 123 0.49 8.24 -1.55
C GLN A 123 1.89 8.38 -2.16
N LYS A 124 2.86 8.77 -1.34
CA LYS A 124 4.27 8.79 -1.68
C LYS A 124 4.99 7.70 -0.91
N PHE A 125 5.82 6.96 -1.63
CA PHE A 125 6.67 5.91 -1.12
C PHE A 125 8.13 6.30 -1.28
N SER A 126 8.88 6.24 -0.19
CA SER A 126 10.33 6.47 -0.21
C SER A 126 11.04 5.19 0.18
N PHE A 127 11.78 4.62 -0.76
CA PHE A 127 12.51 3.37 -0.59
C PHE A 127 13.97 3.62 -0.19
N THR A 128 14.50 2.74 0.66
CA THR A 128 15.91 2.71 1.05
C THR A 128 16.40 1.26 0.96
N PRO A 129 17.38 0.95 0.09
CA PRO A 129 17.94 -0.38 -0.03
C PRO A 129 18.47 -0.92 1.30
N ALA A 130 18.38 -2.24 1.51
CA ALA A 130 19.11 -2.90 2.57
C ALA A 130 20.60 -2.96 2.22
N GLU A 131 21.47 -2.73 3.19
CA GLU A 131 22.93 -2.93 3.07
C GLU A 131 23.31 -4.40 2.97
#